data_AF-A0A967E488-F1
#
_entry.id   AF-A0A967E488-F1
#
_cell.length_a   1.000
_cell.length_b   1.000
_cell.length_c   1.000
_cell.angle_alpha   90.00
_cell.angle_beta   90.00
_cell.angle_gamma   90.00
#
_symmetry.space_group_name_H-M   'P 1'
#
loop_
_entity.id
_entity.type
_entity.pdbx_description
1 polymer ?
#
loop_
_entity_poly.entity_id
_entity_poly.type
_entity_poly.pdbx_seq_one_letter_code
_entity_poly.pdbx_strand_id
1 'polypeptide(L)'
;MTAAGALLGCLLLRLAFKANSLNGEMGPAGEAPPQTLTDARSNLKRSADWIRQTAVAITATGALFGCVSWWVSLTVSDAKDEARMRVESDYASALADLAVANERAGKLEVEVAGLRKQAARAEDLMKVAEAQSEEAKKETALVRKSTAKALADMEAANERATQAEIALMKVKERRAISDQQRTRLHQALKPIQKGPVKIIAVLGDEEAGKFAKEISDILKGAGWIDIHVSRGLFSGGIDGVEIRIRDREKVPVSALQMARAFDSVGFDPSLVLDPSVADGAMEIIIGMEADSG
;
A
#
# COMPACT_ATOMS: atom_id res chain seq x y z
N MET A 1 50.14 36.41 57.42
CA MET A 1 51.19 36.97 58.30
C MET A 1 52.33 37.42 57.42
N THR A 2 52.39 38.71 57.13
CA THR A 2 53.24 39.30 56.08
C THR A 2 54.66 39.55 56.59
N ALA A 3 55.65 39.43 55.68
CA ALA A 3 57.09 39.57 55.94
C ALA A 3 57.50 40.87 56.66
N ALA A 4 56.63 41.90 56.64
CA ALA A 4 56.82 43.14 57.38
C ALA A 4 56.84 42.96 58.91
N GLY A 5 56.04 42.04 59.46
CA GLY A 5 56.04 41.75 60.91
C GLY A 5 57.34 41.09 61.38
N ALA A 6 57.91 40.21 60.54
CA ALA A 6 59.18 39.56 60.82
C ALA A 6 60.37 40.53 60.79
N LEU A 7 60.35 41.51 59.87
CA LEU A 7 61.40 42.54 59.79
C LEU A 7 61.39 43.51 60.97
N LEU A 8 60.21 43.90 61.47
CA LEU A 8 60.10 44.77 62.64
C LEU A 8 60.56 44.06 63.94
N GLY A 9 60.22 42.77 64.08
CA GLY A 9 60.69 41.93 65.19
C GLY A 9 62.21 41.76 65.20
N CYS A 10 62.82 41.51 64.03
CA CYS A 10 64.28 41.43 63.90
C CYS A 10 64.99 42.76 64.19
N LEU A 11 64.38 43.91 63.89
CA LEU A 11 64.97 45.22 64.16
C LEU A 11 64.97 45.54 65.67
N LEU A 12 63.88 45.21 66.37
CA LEU A 12 63.77 45.39 67.83
C LEU A 12 64.72 44.47 68.59
N LEU A 13 64.90 43.21 68.15
CA LEU A 13 65.89 42.30 68.75
C LEU A 13 67.32 42.81 68.58
N ARG A 14 67.66 43.40 67.42
CA ARG A 14 69.00 43.97 67.18
C ARG A 14 69.29 45.21 68.04
N LEU A 15 68.27 46.05 68.29
CA LEU A 15 68.42 47.21 69.17
C LEU A 15 68.57 46.80 70.64
N ALA A 16 67.82 45.79 71.09
CA ALA A 16 67.97 45.23 72.45
C ALA A 16 69.36 44.59 72.65
N PHE A 17 69.88 43.89 71.64
CA PHE A 17 71.20 43.27 71.72
C PHE A 17 72.33 44.31 71.78
N LYS A 18 72.20 45.43 71.07
CA LYS A 18 73.21 46.50 71.05
C LYS A 18 73.21 47.36 72.32
N ALA A 19 72.08 47.47 73.02
CA ALA A 19 72.03 48.11 74.33
C ALA A 19 72.70 47.24 75.42
N ASN A 20 72.70 45.91 75.26
CA ASN A 20 73.31 44.99 76.22
C ASN A 20 74.85 44.84 76.06
N SER A 21 75.42 45.18 74.90
CA SER A 21 76.86 45.01 74.64
C SER A 21 77.75 46.19 75.11
N LEU A 22 77.17 47.21 75.76
CA LEU A 22 77.92 48.36 76.28
C LEU A 22 78.16 48.30 77.81
N ASN A 23 77.73 47.22 78.47
CA ASN A 23 77.99 46.94 79.88
C ASN A 23 78.97 45.76 80.02
N GLY A 24 80.27 46.03 79.91
CA GLY A 24 81.26 45.03 80.26
C GLY A 24 82.66 45.32 79.73
N GLU A 25 83.42 46.15 80.45
CA GLU A 25 84.81 45.84 80.86
C GLU A 25 85.32 46.99 81.74
N MET A 26 85.32 46.73 83.06
CA MET A 26 86.02 47.54 84.06
C MET A 26 87.46 47.02 84.17
N GLY A 27 88.43 47.86 83.82
CA GLY A 27 89.85 47.68 84.11
C GLY A 27 90.36 48.86 84.95
N PRO A 28 91.22 48.65 85.97
CA PRO A 28 91.30 49.55 87.11
C PRO A 28 92.39 50.64 87.05
N ALA A 29 92.09 51.72 87.77
CA ALA A 29 92.95 52.53 88.64
C ALA A 29 94.31 53.00 88.09
N GLY A 30 94.34 54.26 87.63
CA GLY A 30 95.53 55.10 87.53
C GLY A 30 95.18 56.54 87.90
N GLU A 31 96.02 57.14 88.75
CA GLU A 31 95.80 58.36 89.55
C GLU A 31 95.44 59.65 88.79
N ALA A 32 94.73 60.52 89.52
CA ALA A 32 94.15 61.80 89.14
C ALA A 32 95.16 62.88 88.68
N PRO A 33 94.67 63.92 88.00
CA PRO A 33 94.67 65.24 88.65
C PRO A 33 93.38 66.08 88.40
N PRO A 34 93.18 67.19 89.14
CA PRO A 34 91.87 67.80 89.35
C PRO A 34 91.58 68.99 88.43
N GLN A 35 90.55 68.90 87.59
CA GLN A 35 89.90 70.02 86.88
C GLN A 35 88.48 69.55 86.50
N THR A 36 87.37 70.27 86.54
CA THR A 36 86.91 71.55 87.09
C THR A 36 85.37 71.42 87.11
N LEU A 37 84.69 72.03 88.08
CA LEU A 37 83.22 71.98 88.31
C LEU A 37 82.34 72.58 87.18
N THR A 38 82.95 72.92 86.04
CA THR A 38 82.29 73.45 84.83
C THR A 38 81.73 72.36 83.90
N ASP A 39 82.21 71.11 83.98
CA ASP A 39 81.74 70.01 83.11
C ASP A 39 80.47 69.29 83.59
N ALA A 40 80.10 69.43 84.87
CA ALA A 40 78.84 68.87 85.38
C ALA A 40 77.60 69.64 84.87
N ARG A 41 77.76 70.94 84.58
CA ARG A 41 76.65 71.81 84.14
C ARG A 41 76.35 71.68 82.64
N SER A 42 77.34 71.34 81.82
CA SER A 42 77.15 71.04 80.40
C SER A 42 76.44 69.69 80.20
N ASN A 43 76.76 68.68 81.02
CA ASN A 43 76.12 67.36 80.96
C ASN A 43 74.63 67.37 81.34
N LEU A 44 74.22 68.20 82.29
CA LEU A 44 72.80 68.36 82.68
C LEU A 44 71.93 69.03 81.59
N LYS A 45 72.49 70.00 80.85
CA LYS A 45 71.81 70.55 79.66
C LYS A 45 71.70 69.51 78.55
N ARG A 46 72.77 68.73 78.33
CA ARG A 46 72.80 67.65 77.34
C ARG A 46 71.75 66.57 77.62
N SER A 47 71.54 66.20 78.88
CA SER A 47 70.50 65.23 79.26
C SER A 47 69.07 65.77 79.11
N ALA A 48 68.83 67.05 79.39
CA ALA A 48 67.52 67.66 79.21
C ALA A 48 67.14 67.79 77.71
N ASP A 49 68.12 68.12 76.86
CA ASP A 49 67.93 68.15 75.41
C ASP A 49 67.71 66.74 74.83
N TRP A 50 68.37 65.72 75.39
CA TRP A 50 68.16 64.31 75.01
C TRP A 50 66.75 63.81 75.35
N ILE A 51 66.20 64.20 76.51
CA ILE A 51 64.83 63.84 76.91
C ILE A 51 63.79 64.50 75.99
N ARG A 52 63.99 65.77 75.60
CA ARG A 52 63.12 66.42 74.60
C ARG A 52 63.22 65.75 73.23
N GLN A 53 64.42 65.45 72.76
CA GLN A 53 64.62 64.77 71.48
C GLN A 53 64.00 63.37 71.45
N THR A 54 64.12 62.61 72.54
CA THR A 54 63.51 61.27 72.65
C THR A 54 61.98 61.33 72.76
N ALA A 55 61.42 62.27 73.51
CA ALA A 55 59.96 62.45 73.57
C ALA A 55 59.35 62.81 72.20
N VAL A 56 60.02 63.68 71.44
CA VAL A 56 59.63 64.01 70.05
C VAL A 56 59.79 62.80 69.14
N ALA A 57 60.89 62.04 69.27
CA ALA A 57 61.11 60.83 68.48
C ALA A 57 60.05 59.75 68.76
N ILE A 58 59.69 59.52 70.03
CA ILE A 58 58.65 58.55 70.42
C ILE A 58 57.28 58.96 69.87
N THR A 59 56.94 60.25 69.98
CA THR A 59 55.67 60.77 69.47
C THR A 59 55.58 60.68 67.94
N ALA A 60 56.67 61.01 67.24
CA ALA A 60 56.76 60.87 65.78
C ALA A 60 56.68 59.39 65.35
N THR A 61 57.29 58.50 66.11
CA THR A 61 57.23 57.05 65.86
C THR A 61 55.80 56.51 66.09
N GLY A 62 55.13 56.96 67.16
CA GLY A 62 53.73 56.64 67.43
C GLY A 62 52.78 57.12 66.32
N ALA A 63 52.98 58.34 65.82
CA ALA A 63 52.22 58.87 64.69
C ALA A 63 52.45 58.07 63.40
N LEU A 64 53.70 57.67 63.11
CA LEU A 64 54.02 56.80 61.98
C LEU A 64 53.34 55.43 62.10
N PHE A 65 53.38 54.80 63.27
CA PHE A 65 52.68 53.54 63.50
C PHE A 65 51.16 53.68 63.37
N GLY A 66 50.58 54.79 63.84
CA GLY A 66 49.17 55.11 63.63
C GLY A 66 48.82 55.21 62.14
N CYS A 67 49.60 55.96 61.36
CA CYS A 67 49.41 56.10 59.91
C CYS A 67 49.58 54.77 59.16
N VAL A 68 50.59 53.97 59.51
CA VAL A 68 50.82 52.66 58.90
C VAL A 68 49.70 51.69 59.27
N SER A 69 49.26 51.67 60.53
CA SER A 69 48.15 50.83 60.98
C SER A 69 46.85 51.21 60.27
N TRP A 70 46.57 52.51 60.11
CA TRP A 70 45.40 52.99 59.40
C TRP A 70 45.46 52.65 57.90
N TRP A 71 46.62 52.86 57.26
CA TRP A 71 46.83 52.50 55.84
C TRP A 71 46.71 51.00 55.58
N VAL A 72 47.28 50.15 56.45
CA VAL A 72 47.11 48.69 56.36
C VAL A 72 45.65 48.30 56.60
N SER A 73 44.97 48.92 57.55
CA SER A 73 43.54 48.65 57.80
C SER A 73 42.68 49.00 56.59
N LEU A 74 42.95 50.12 55.91
CA LEU A 74 42.25 50.54 54.70
C LEU A 74 42.54 49.59 53.53
N THR A 75 43.80 49.24 53.28
CA THR A 75 44.16 48.33 52.19
C THR A 75 43.63 46.92 52.40
N VAL A 76 43.59 46.43 53.65
CA VAL A 76 43.01 45.13 53.99
C VAL A 76 41.49 45.16 53.91
N SER A 77 40.82 46.26 54.30
CA SER A 77 39.37 46.39 54.10
C SER A 77 39.02 46.41 52.62
N ASP A 78 39.74 47.19 51.82
CA ASP A 78 39.50 47.30 50.37
C ASP A 78 39.71 45.95 49.68
N ALA A 79 40.78 45.23 50.00
CA ALA A 79 41.03 43.90 49.46
C ALA A 79 39.99 42.86 49.92
N LYS A 80 39.49 42.97 51.16
CA LYS A 80 38.44 42.09 51.68
C LYS A 80 37.10 42.35 51.01
N ASP A 81 36.76 43.62 50.81
CA ASP A 81 35.52 44.03 50.14
C ASP A 81 35.57 43.65 48.65
N GLU A 82 36.71 43.81 47.98
CA GLU A 82 36.88 43.34 46.61
C GLU A 82 36.75 41.81 46.50
N ALA A 83 37.39 41.05 47.40
CA ALA A 83 37.27 39.59 47.42
C ALA A 83 35.83 39.14 47.71
N ARG A 84 35.13 39.83 48.62
CA ARG A 84 33.73 39.56 48.93
C ARG A 84 32.83 39.86 47.72
N MET A 85 33.04 40.99 47.05
CA MET A 85 32.29 41.34 45.84
C MET A 85 32.51 40.34 44.71
N ARG A 86 33.74 39.82 44.53
CA ARG A 86 34.00 38.76 43.55
C ARG A 86 33.28 37.46 43.92
N VAL A 87 33.34 37.03 45.18
CA VAL A 87 32.62 35.84 45.63
C VAL A 87 31.11 35.99 45.50
N GLU A 88 30.55 37.15 45.86
CA GLU A 88 29.13 37.44 45.69
C GLU A 88 28.73 37.50 44.21
N SER A 89 29.58 38.07 43.34
CA SER A 89 29.39 38.11 41.89
C SER A 89 29.46 36.71 41.27
N ASP A 90 30.43 35.88 41.66
CA ASP A 90 30.60 34.51 41.17
C ASP A 90 29.46 33.61 41.65
N TYR A 91 28.97 33.82 42.88
CA TYR A 91 27.79 33.12 43.38
C TYR A 91 26.52 33.55 42.63
N ALA A 92 26.38 34.85 42.35
CA ALA A 92 25.26 35.38 41.58
C ALA A 92 25.26 34.86 40.13
N SER A 93 26.43 34.80 39.47
CA SER A 93 26.54 34.25 38.12
C SER A 93 26.29 32.74 38.10
N ALA A 94 26.80 31.98 39.07
CA ALA A 94 26.52 30.56 39.21
C ALA A 94 25.02 30.28 39.44
N LEU A 95 24.33 31.08 40.25
CA LEU A 95 22.88 30.98 40.42
C LEU A 95 22.12 31.30 39.14
N ALA A 96 22.56 32.30 38.37
CA ALA A 96 21.98 32.63 37.08
C ALA A 96 22.16 31.49 36.07
N ASP A 97 23.35 30.89 36.01
CA ASP A 97 23.64 29.75 35.14
C ASP A 97 22.82 28.51 35.51
N LEU A 98 22.63 28.25 36.81
CA LEU A 98 21.75 27.19 37.30
C LEU A 98 20.28 27.43 36.91
N ALA A 99 19.81 28.68 37.00
CA ALA A 99 18.45 29.03 36.57
C ALA A 99 18.26 28.79 35.06
N VAL A 100 19.23 29.20 34.23
CA VAL A 100 19.20 28.96 32.77
C VAL A 100 19.27 27.47 32.44
N ALA A 101 20.12 26.71 33.14
CA ALA A 101 20.21 25.26 32.96
C ALA A 101 18.90 24.56 33.32
N ASN A 102 18.24 24.98 34.40
CA ASN A 102 16.94 24.44 34.82
C ASN A 102 15.84 24.79 33.80
N GLU A 103 15.83 26.01 33.26
CA GLU A 103 14.90 26.40 32.19
C GLU A 103 15.09 25.54 30.93
N ARG A 104 16.35 25.28 30.54
CA ARG A 104 16.67 24.41 29.39
C ARG A 104 16.27 22.97 29.64
N ALA A 105 16.51 22.45 30.84
CA ALA A 105 16.07 21.10 31.23
C ALA A 105 14.54 20.98 31.12
N GLY A 106 13.80 21.97 31.63
CA GLY A 106 12.34 22.01 31.50
C GLY A 106 11.85 22.04 30.05
N LYS A 107 12.50 22.81 29.17
CA LYS A 107 12.17 22.83 27.72
C LYS A 107 12.42 21.47 27.06
N LEU A 108 13.55 20.83 27.37
CA LEU A 108 13.89 19.50 26.83
C LEU A 108 12.92 18.41 27.32
N GLU A 109 12.47 18.47 28.58
CA GLU A 109 11.46 17.54 29.11
C GLU A 109 10.14 17.67 28.35
N VAL A 110 9.70 18.89 28.04
CA VAL A 110 8.49 19.14 27.24
C VAL A 110 8.65 18.62 25.81
N GLU A 111 9.81 18.83 25.19
CA GLU A 111 10.10 18.30 23.85
C GLU A 111 10.13 16.77 23.82
N VAL A 112 10.77 16.12 24.80
CA VAL A 112 10.80 14.65 24.93
C VAL A 112 9.39 14.10 25.16
N ALA A 113 8.57 14.76 25.97
CA ALA A 113 7.17 14.38 26.17
C ALA A 113 6.36 14.53 24.86
N GLY A 114 6.62 15.59 24.09
CA GLY A 114 6.03 15.82 22.76
C GLY A 114 6.41 14.72 21.77
N LEU A 115 7.69 14.37 21.68
CA LEU A 115 8.19 13.31 20.81
C LEU A 115 7.65 11.94 21.18
N ARG A 116 7.54 11.61 22.48
CA ARG A 116 6.90 10.37 22.94
C ARG A 116 5.44 10.28 22.52
N LYS A 117 4.70 11.40 22.62
CA LYS A 117 3.31 11.45 22.17
C LYS A 117 3.19 11.29 20.65
N GLN A 118 4.12 11.83 19.88
CA GLN A 118 4.17 11.63 18.44
C GLN A 118 4.52 10.17 18.08
N ALA A 119 5.47 9.55 18.77
CA ALA A 119 5.84 8.15 18.57
C ALA A 119 4.68 7.20 18.88
N ALA A 120 3.95 7.43 19.98
CA ALA A 120 2.75 6.64 20.31
C ALA A 120 1.67 6.75 19.23
N ARG A 121 1.42 7.96 18.71
CA ARG A 121 0.48 8.16 17.59
C ARG A 121 0.93 7.47 16.31
N ALA A 122 2.23 7.47 16.02
CA ALA A 122 2.77 6.77 14.87
C ALA A 122 2.59 5.25 14.99
N GLU A 123 2.80 4.69 16.18
CA GLU A 123 2.56 3.27 16.46
C GLU A 123 1.08 2.89 16.29
N ASP A 124 0.16 3.71 16.80
CA ASP A 124 -1.29 3.48 16.64
C ASP A 124 -1.70 3.54 15.16
N LEU A 125 -1.17 4.49 14.39
CA LEU A 125 -1.42 4.57 12.95
C LEU A 125 -0.87 3.35 12.20
N MET A 126 0.30 2.83 12.58
CA MET A 126 0.86 1.60 12.01
C MET A 126 -0.03 0.40 12.30
N LYS A 127 -0.53 0.24 13.53
CA LYS A 127 -1.47 -0.84 13.89
C LYS A 127 -2.77 -0.78 13.10
N VAL A 128 -3.32 0.43 12.90
CA VAL A 128 -4.53 0.63 12.07
C VAL A 128 -4.23 0.28 10.60
N ALA A 129 -3.09 0.71 10.07
CA ALA A 129 -2.69 0.40 8.70
C ALA A 129 -2.48 -1.11 8.48
N GLU A 130 -1.88 -1.81 9.45
CA GLU A 130 -1.74 -3.28 9.42
C GLU A 130 -3.11 -3.98 9.44
N ALA A 131 -4.02 -3.55 10.32
CA ALA A 131 -5.38 -4.10 10.38
C ALA A 131 -6.13 -3.91 9.06
N GLN A 132 -6.03 -2.71 8.45
CA GLN A 132 -6.62 -2.42 7.13
C GLN A 132 -5.98 -3.25 6.02
N SER A 133 -4.65 -3.48 6.06
CA SER A 133 -3.98 -4.32 5.09
C SER A 133 -4.45 -5.78 5.18
N GLU A 134 -4.59 -6.31 6.39
CA GLU A 134 -5.11 -7.67 6.61
C GLU A 134 -6.57 -7.82 6.20
N GLU A 135 -7.41 -6.81 6.43
CA GLU A 135 -8.79 -6.79 5.96
C GLU A 135 -8.87 -6.75 4.43
N ALA A 136 -8.09 -5.89 3.79
CA ALA A 136 -8.00 -5.82 2.33
C ALA A 136 -7.49 -7.13 1.71
N LYS A 137 -6.54 -7.83 2.35
CA LYS A 137 -6.10 -9.16 1.92
C LYS A 137 -7.22 -10.20 2.00
N LYS A 138 -8.05 -10.16 3.05
CA LYS A 138 -9.21 -11.06 3.18
C LYS A 138 -10.27 -10.77 2.11
N GLU A 139 -10.57 -9.50 1.86
CA GLU A 139 -11.53 -9.10 0.83
C GLU A 139 -11.06 -9.51 -0.56
N THR A 140 -9.80 -9.23 -0.91
CA THR A 140 -9.23 -9.65 -2.20
C THR A 140 -9.20 -11.17 -2.39
N ALA A 141 -8.99 -11.95 -1.31
CA ALA A 141 -9.09 -13.41 -1.37
C ALA A 141 -10.54 -13.87 -1.63
N LEU A 142 -11.53 -13.24 -1.00
CA LEU A 142 -12.96 -13.54 -1.24
C LEU A 142 -13.38 -13.17 -2.67
N VAL A 143 -12.97 -11.99 -3.17
CA VAL A 143 -13.24 -11.56 -4.54
C VAL A 143 -12.59 -12.50 -5.55
N ARG A 144 -11.33 -12.91 -5.34
CA ARG A 144 -10.69 -13.91 -6.22
C ARG A 144 -11.46 -15.23 -6.27
N LYS A 145 -11.97 -15.69 -5.12
CA LYS A 145 -12.77 -16.92 -5.03
C LYS A 145 -14.10 -16.78 -5.78
N SER A 146 -14.79 -15.64 -5.65
CA SER A 146 -16.06 -15.42 -6.36
C SER A 146 -15.84 -15.25 -7.86
N THR A 147 -14.77 -14.57 -8.30
CA THR A 147 -14.39 -14.47 -9.71
C THR A 147 -14.05 -15.82 -10.31
N ALA A 148 -13.26 -16.65 -9.62
CA ALA A 148 -12.93 -17.99 -10.10
C ALA A 148 -14.17 -18.88 -10.27
N LYS A 149 -15.14 -18.78 -9.35
CA LYS A 149 -16.42 -19.50 -9.46
C LYS A 149 -17.25 -18.99 -10.65
N ALA A 150 -17.36 -17.67 -10.81
CA ALA A 150 -18.10 -17.08 -11.93
C ALA A 150 -17.52 -17.50 -13.29
N LEU A 151 -16.19 -17.57 -13.42
CA LEU A 151 -15.54 -18.06 -14.64
C LEU A 151 -15.85 -19.54 -14.91
N ALA A 152 -15.78 -20.41 -13.88
CA ALA A 152 -16.14 -21.82 -14.03
C ALA A 152 -17.62 -22.02 -14.42
N ASP A 153 -18.53 -21.24 -13.84
CA ASP A 153 -19.95 -21.29 -14.17
C ASP A 153 -20.20 -20.82 -15.63
N MET A 154 -19.44 -19.82 -16.11
CA MET A 154 -19.48 -19.36 -17.51
C MET A 154 -18.97 -20.42 -18.49
N GLU A 155 -17.85 -21.10 -18.18
CA GLU A 155 -17.32 -22.19 -19.01
C GLU A 155 -18.33 -23.34 -19.11
N ALA A 156 -18.91 -23.77 -17.99
CA ALA A 156 -19.94 -24.81 -17.97
C ALA A 156 -21.24 -24.39 -18.70
N ALA A 157 -21.58 -23.10 -18.72
CA ALA A 157 -22.69 -22.58 -19.51
C ALA A 157 -22.37 -22.61 -21.02
N ASN A 158 -21.15 -22.26 -21.39
CA ASN A 158 -20.69 -22.28 -22.77
C ASN A 158 -20.62 -23.71 -23.34
N GLU A 159 -20.14 -24.68 -22.55
CA GLU A 159 -20.16 -26.10 -22.94
C GLU A 159 -21.59 -26.60 -23.18
N ARG A 160 -22.53 -26.25 -22.31
CA ARG A 160 -23.95 -26.59 -22.49
C ARG A 160 -24.55 -25.94 -23.74
N ALA A 161 -24.19 -24.69 -24.03
CA ALA A 161 -24.65 -23.99 -25.23
C ALA A 161 -24.11 -24.64 -26.50
N THR A 162 -22.82 -24.95 -26.56
CA THR A 162 -22.20 -25.62 -27.72
C THR A 162 -22.75 -27.04 -27.92
N GLN A 163 -22.99 -27.80 -26.86
CA GLN A 163 -23.67 -29.09 -26.95
C GLN A 163 -25.10 -28.97 -27.47
N ALA A 164 -25.85 -27.96 -27.01
CA ALA A 164 -27.20 -27.69 -27.51
C ALA A 164 -27.17 -27.29 -28.99
N GLU A 165 -26.21 -26.48 -29.43
CA GLU A 165 -26.02 -26.13 -30.84
C GLU A 165 -25.68 -27.35 -31.70
N ILE A 166 -24.80 -28.23 -31.23
CA ILE A 166 -24.47 -29.48 -31.92
C ILE A 166 -25.71 -30.39 -32.01
N ALA A 167 -26.48 -30.51 -30.92
CA ALA A 167 -27.71 -31.29 -30.93
C ALA A 167 -28.74 -30.70 -31.90
N LEU A 168 -28.87 -29.38 -31.93
CA LEU A 168 -29.78 -28.66 -32.82
C LEU A 168 -29.31 -28.78 -34.28
N MET A 169 -27.99 -28.78 -34.54
CA MET A 169 -27.45 -29.05 -35.88
C MET A 169 -27.73 -30.49 -36.32
N LYS A 170 -27.58 -31.48 -35.44
CA LYS A 170 -27.93 -32.88 -35.74
C LYS A 170 -29.42 -33.06 -36.03
N VAL A 171 -30.30 -32.34 -35.33
CA VAL A 171 -31.74 -32.33 -35.63
C VAL A 171 -32.03 -31.56 -36.91
N LYS A 172 -31.23 -30.52 -37.24
CA LYS A 172 -31.31 -29.76 -38.50
C LYS A 172 -30.60 -30.42 -39.68
N GLU A 173 -30.05 -31.63 -39.55
CA GLU A 173 -29.67 -32.44 -40.70
C GLU A 173 -30.97 -33.02 -41.31
N ARG A 174 -31.65 -32.07 -41.96
CA ARG A 174 -32.92 -32.07 -42.69
C ARG A 174 -33.08 -33.19 -43.70
N ARG A 175 -34.29 -33.32 -44.25
CA ARG A 175 -34.72 -34.19 -45.36
C ARG A 175 -33.94 -33.93 -46.66
N ALA A 176 -32.65 -34.22 -46.65
CA ALA A 176 -31.85 -34.31 -47.84
C ALA A 176 -31.82 -35.78 -48.29
N ILE A 177 -32.11 -36.01 -49.56
CA ILE A 177 -31.87 -37.33 -50.14
C ILE A 177 -30.36 -37.50 -50.25
N SER A 178 -29.77 -38.36 -49.42
CA SER A 178 -28.34 -38.67 -49.52
C SER A 178 -27.98 -39.18 -50.92
N ASP A 179 -26.73 -38.99 -51.36
CA ASP A 179 -26.30 -39.43 -52.70
C ASP A 179 -26.52 -40.94 -52.94
N GLN A 180 -26.40 -41.73 -51.87
CA GLN A 180 -26.68 -43.15 -51.93
C GLN A 180 -28.18 -43.45 -52.11
N GLN A 181 -29.05 -42.76 -51.36
CA GLN A 181 -30.51 -42.86 -51.54
C GLN A 181 -30.92 -42.38 -52.94
N ARG A 182 -30.35 -41.26 -53.41
CA ARG A 182 -30.60 -40.69 -54.74
C ARG A 182 -30.31 -41.71 -55.84
N THR A 183 -29.17 -42.38 -55.75
CA THR A 183 -28.76 -43.41 -56.73
C THR A 183 -29.67 -44.63 -56.68
N ARG A 184 -30.02 -45.12 -55.50
CA ARG A 184 -30.92 -46.27 -55.33
C ARG A 184 -32.32 -45.97 -55.85
N LEU A 185 -32.86 -44.81 -55.50
CA LEU A 185 -34.17 -44.34 -55.95
C LEU A 185 -34.19 -44.21 -57.47
N HIS A 186 -33.16 -43.60 -58.06
CA HIS A 186 -33.01 -43.49 -59.52
C HIS A 186 -33.04 -44.87 -60.21
N GLN A 187 -32.29 -45.84 -59.69
CA GLN A 187 -32.27 -47.20 -60.24
C GLN A 187 -33.62 -47.92 -60.12
N ALA A 188 -34.29 -47.78 -58.97
CA ALA A 188 -35.61 -48.36 -58.73
C ALA A 188 -36.70 -47.75 -59.65
N LEU A 189 -36.53 -46.50 -60.07
CA LEU A 189 -37.48 -45.77 -60.91
C LEU A 189 -37.38 -46.09 -62.41
N LYS A 190 -36.20 -46.53 -62.90
CA LYS A 190 -35.98 -46.84 -64.33
C LYS A 190 -36.97 -47.86 -64.94
N PRO A 191 -37.25 -49.02 -64.31
CA PRO A 191 -38.12 -50.03 -64.90
C PRO A 191 -39.62 -49.67 -64.83
N ILE A 192 -40.00 -48.66 -64.05
CA ILE A 192 -41.40 -48.28 -63.83
C ILE A 192 -41.99 -47.70 -65.13
N GLN A 193 -43.26 -48.02 -65.38
CA GLN A 193 -44.02 -47.43 -66.48
C GLN A 193 -44.21 -45.93 -66.22
N LYS A 194 -43.80 -45.10 -67.18
CA LYS A 194 -43.86 -43.64 -67.06
C LYS A 194 -45.28 -43.16 -67.34
N GLY A 195 -45.75 -42.25 -66.50
CA GLY A 195 -47.05 -41.60 -66.61
C GLY A 195 -46.96 -40.14 -66.15
N PRO A 196 -48.06 -39.38 -66.25
CA PRO A 196 -48.11 -38.02 -65.76
C PRO A 196 -47.97 -38.00 -64.22
N VAL A 197 -47.06 -37.16 -63.71
CA VAL A 197 -46.82 -37.00 -62.27
C VAL A 197 -46.90 -35.54 -61.90
N LYS A 198 -47.71 -35.22 -60.90
CA LYS A 198 -47.74 -33.89 -60.31
C LYS A 198 -47.19 -33.95 -58.89
N ILE A 199 -46.12 -33.21 -58.63
CA ILE A 199 -45.50 -33.08 -57.32
C ILE A 199 -45.99 -31.77 -56.70
N ILE A 200 -46.56 -31.84 -55.50
CA ILE A 200 -47.09 -30.69 -54.79
C ILE A 200 -46.36 -30.58 -53.45
N ALA A 201 -45.62 -29.51 -53.23
CA ALA A 201 -45.07 -29.21 -51.92
C ALA A 201 -46.09 -28.43 -51.09
N VAL A 202 -46.21 -28.73 -49.79
CA VAL A 202 -47.04 -27.94 -48.88
C VAL A 202 -46.57 -26.48 -48.88
N LEU A 203 -47.51 -25.56 -49.07
CA LEU A 203 -47.24 -24.12 -49.05
C LEU A 203 -46.90 -23.67 -47.64
N GLY A 204 -45.76 -22.99 -47.49
CA GLY A 204 -45.26 -22.51 -46.19
C GLY A 204 -44.05 -23.30 -45.66
N ASP A 205 -43.79 -24.48 -46.22
CA ASP A 205 -42.61 -25.29 -45.92
C ASP A 205 -41.57 -25.17 -47.05
N GLU A 206 -40.48 -24.44 -46.78
CA GLU A 206 -39.39 -24.27 -47.75
C GLU A 206 -38.63 -25.58 -48.00
N GLU A 207 -38.54 -26.45 -46.99
CA GLU A 207 -37.85 -27.73 -47.07
C GLU A 207 -38.62 -28.72 -47.94
N ALA A 208 -39.94 -28.83 -47.74
CA ALA A 208 -40.81 -29.59 -48.63
C ALA A 208 -40.65 -29.14 -50.10
N GLY A 209 -40.51 -27.82 -50.33
CA GLY A 209 -40.25 -27.27 -51.66
C GLY A 209 -38.91 -27.69 -52.27
N LYS A 210 -37.83 -27.76 -51.46
CA LYS A 210 -36.51 -28.24 -51.91
C LYS A 210 -36.54 -29.74 -52.19
N PHE A 211 -37.15 -30.52 -51.30
CA PHE A 211 -37.28 -31.96 -51.45
C PHE A 211 -38.13 -32.35 -52.67
N ALA A 212 -39.24 -31.65 -52.91
CA ALA A 212 -40.06 -31.82 -54.12
C ALA A 212 -39.25 -31.59 -55.41
N LYS A 213 -38.36 -30.58 -55.41
CA LYS A 213 -37.47 -30.31 -56.53
C LYS A 213 -36.45 -31.44 -56.72
N GLU A 214 -35.85 -31.94 -55.64
CA GLU A 214 -34.92 -33.08 -55.70
C GLU A 214 -35.59 -34.34 -56.27
N ILE A 215 -36.79 -34.67 -55.81
CA ILE A 215 -37.58 -35.80 -56.34
C ILE A 215 -37.87 -35.59 -57.83
N SER A 216 -38.28 -34.38 -58.24
CA SER A 216 -38.48 -34.04 -59.66
C SER A 216 -37.21 -34.31 -60.48
N ASP A 217 -36.05 -33.88 -59.99
CA ASP A 217 -34.80 -34.05 -60.72
C ASP A 217 -34.39 -35.53 -60.83
N ILE A 218 -34.65 -36.33 -59.78
CA ILE A 218 -34.44 -37.79 -59.80
C ILE A 218 -35.38 -38.46 -60.82
N LEU A 219 -36.66 -38.10 -60.83
CA LEU A 219 -37.64 -38.62 -61.79
C LEU A 219 -37.27 -38.27 -63.23
N LYS A 220 -36.88 -37.01 -63.49
CA LYS A 220 -36.36 -36.59 -64.81
C LYS A 220 -35.15 -37.43 -65.22
N GLY A 221 -34.21 -37.62 -64.30
CA GLY A 221 -33.04 -38.49 -64.53
C GLY A 221 -33.42 -39.94 -64.85
N ALA A 222 -34.53 -40.45 -64.31
CA ALA A 222 -35.06 -41.79 -64.57
C ALA A 222 -35.89 -41.89 -65.87
N GLY A 223 -36.03 -40.78 -66.62
CA GLY A 223 -36.71 -40.73 -67.92
C GLY A 223 -38.18 -40.32 -67.86
N TRP A 224 -38.65 -39.75 -66.76
CA TRP A 224 -40.00 -39.19 -66.66
C TRP A 224 -40.03 -37.79 -67.28
N ILE A 225 -40.95 -37.57 -68.23
CA ILE A 225 -41.02 -36.34 -69.04
C ILE A 225 -42.13 -35.38 -68.62
N ASP A 226 -43.23 -35.90 -68.06
CA ASP A 226 -44.42 -35.13 -67.71
C ASP A 226 -44.48 -34.93 -66.18
N ILE A 227 -43.67 -34.00 -65.67
CA ILE A 227 -43.53 -33.72 -64.23
C ILE A 227 -43.95 -32.28 -63.92
N HIS A 228 -45.11 -32.19 -63.26
CA HIS A 228 -45.74 -31.03 -62.66
C HIS A 228 -45.20 -30.59 -61.28
N VAL A 229 -44.26 -29.66 -61.07
CA VAL A 229 -43.94 -29.21 -59.69
C VAL A 229 -44.72 -27.94 -59.32
N SER A 230 -45.49 -28.00 -58.24
CA SER A 230 -46.31 -26.88 -57.74
C SER A 230 -46.27 -26.80 -56.20
N ARG A 231 -46.85 -25.72 -55.65
CA ARG A 231 -47.09 -25.56 -54.20
C ARG A 231 -48.58 -25.48 -53.94
N GLY A 232 -49.05 -26.16 -52.89
CA GLY A 232 -50.47 -26.25 -52.56
C GLY A 232 -50.74 -25.99 -51.08
N LEU A 233 -51.87 -25.35 -50.79
CA LEU A 233 -52.38 -25.25 -49.43
C LEU A 233 -53.23 -26.50 -49.14
N PHE A 234 -52.98 -27.15 -48.00
CA PHE A 234 -53.72 -28.33 -47.57
C PHE A 234 -54.39 -28.05 -46.22
N SER A 235 -55.61 -28.54 -46.04
CA SER A 235 -56.40 -28.34 -44.82
C SER A 235 -56.03 -29.31 -43.69
N GLY A 236 -55.21 -30.33 -43.97
CA GLY A 236 -54.65 -31.26 -42.98
C GLY A 236 -53.12 -31.21 -43.00
N GLY A 237 -52.52 -31.55 -41.86
CA GLY A 237 -51.08 -31.84 -41.80
C GLY A 237 -50.81 -33.08 -42.65
N ILE A 238 -49.96 -32.92 -43.65
CA ILE A 238 -49.43 -34.04 -44.43
C ILE A 238 -48.03 -34.24 -43.89
N ASP A 239 -47.75 -35.44 -43.40
CA ASP A 239 -46.45 -35.79 -42.85
C ASP A 239 -45.70 -36.68 -43.85
N GLY A 240 -44.47 -36.30 -44.20
CA GLY A 240 -43.64 -37.10 -45.10
C GLY A 240 -44.07 -37.04 -46.58
N VAL A 241 -44.20 -38.20 -47.22
CA VAL A 241 -44.55 -38.32 -48.65
C VAL A 241 -45.92 -38.98 -48.76
N GLU A 242 -46.87 -38.33 -49.44
CA GLU A 242 -48.20 -38.87 -49.69
C GLU A 242 -48.40 -39.05 -51.19
N ILE A 243 -48.77 -40.24 -51.64
CA ILE A 243 -49.10 -40.54 -53.03
C ILE A 243 -50.62 -40.61 -53.14
N ARG A 244 -51.20 -39.71 -53.94
CA ARG A 244 -52.63 -39.66 -54.21
C ARG A 244 -52.97 -40.29 -55.54
N ILE A 245 -54.02 -41.11 -55.51
CA ILE A 245 -54.61 -41.76 -56.69
C ILE A 245 -56.12 -41.56 -56.68
N ARG A 246 -56.76 -41.61 -57.85
CA ARG A 246 -58.19 -41.34 -57.98
C ARG A 246 -59.09 -42.44 -57.42
N ASP A 247 -58.82 -43.68 -57.81
CA ASP A 247 -59.70 -44.82 -57.61
C ASP A 247 -58.89 -46.05 -57.18
N ARG A 248 -59.40 -46.77 -56.18
CA ARG A 248 -58.80 -48.00 -55.65
C ARG A 248 -58.95 -49.18 -56.60
N GLU A 249 -59.97 -49.19 -57.46
CA GLU A 249 -60.18 -50.27 -58.43
C GLU A 249 -59.32 -50.10 -59.69
N LYS A 250 -58.89 -48.86 -59.96
CA LYS A 250 -58.09 -48.49 -61.14
C LYS A 250 -56.75 -47.86 -60.74
N VAL A 251 -56.05 -48.49 -59.79
CA VAL A 251 -54.73 -48.00 -59.36
C VAL A 251 -53.74 -48.08 -60.51
N PRO A 252 -53.09 -46.98 -60.92
CA PRO A 252 -51.99 -47.03 -61.86
C PRO A 252 -50.88 -47.93 -61.31
N VAL A 253 -50.42 -48.91 -62.09
CA VAL A 253 -49.32 -49.81 -61.69
C VAL A 253 -48.07 -49.01 -61.29
N SER A 254 -47.85 -47.87 -61.96
CA SER A 254 -46.79 -46.93 -61.65
C SER A 254 -46.85 -46.36 -60.24
N ALA A 255 -48.04 -46.11 -59.66
CA ALA A 255 -48.18 -45.56 -58.31
C ALA A 255 -47.73 -46.54 -57.23
N LEU A 256 -48.08 -47.82 -57.35
CA LEU A 256 -47.64 -48.87 -56.41
C LEU A 256 -46.14 -49.13 -56.52
N GLN A 257 -45.60 -49.13 -57.74
CA GLN A 257 -44.15 -49.29 -57.94
C GLN A 257 -43.37 -48.07 -57.43
N MET A 258 -43.93 -46.87 -57.59
CA MET A 258 -43.39 -45.61 -57.06
C MET A 258 -43.33 -45.67 -55.52
N ALA A 259 -44.43 -46.07 -54.87
CA ALA A 259 -44.48 -46.23 -53.42
C ALA A 259 -43.38 -47.18 -52.91
N ARG A 260 -43.22 -48.34 -53.56
CA ARG A 260 -42.14 -49.30 -53.23
C ARG A 260 -40.74 -48.75 -53.48
N ALA A 261 -40.57 -47.91 -54.51
CA ALA A 261 -39.28 -47.29 -54.80
C ALA A 261 -38.89 -46.29 -53.70
N PHE A 262 -39.84 -45.48 -53.22
CA PHE A 262 -39.64 -44.59 -52.06
C PHE A 262 -39.36 -45.38 -50.77
N ASP A 263 -40.12 -46.44 -50.51
CA ASP A 263 -39.92 -47.35 -49.37
C ASP A 263 -38.51 -47.96 -49.36
N SER A 264 -38.01 -48.38 -50.52
CA SER A 264 -36.67 -48.98 -50.66
C SER A 264 -35.49 -48.06 -50.27
N VAL A 265 -35.73 -46.75 -50.17
CA VAL A 265 -34.72 -45.77 -49.75
C VAL A 265 -35.03 -45.13 -48.40
N GLY A 266 -36.01 -45.68 -47.66
CA GLY A 266 -36.35 -45.27 -46.30
C GLY A 266 -37.36 -44.12 -46.20
N PHE A 267 -38.10 -43.82 -47.27
CA PHE A 267 -39.29 -42.96 -47.20
C PHE A 267 -40.50 -43.87 -47.12
N ASP A 268 -41.39 -43.69 -46.14
CA ASP A 268 -42.62 -44.49 -46.01
C ASP A 268 -43.80 -43.71 -46.61
N PRO A 269 -44.10 -43.85 -47.92
CA PRO A 269 -45.15 -43.05 -48.54
C PRO A 269 -46.54 -43.55 -48.14
N SER A 270 -47.40 -42.64 -47.70
CA SER A 270 -48.81 -42.95 -47.50
C SER A 270 -49.54 -42.97 -48.84
N LEU A 271 -50.43 -43.94 -49.06
CA LEU A 271 -51.27 -44.01 -50.25
C LEU A 271 -52.68 -43.53 -49.91
N VAL A 272 -53.11 -42.42 -50.51
CA VAL A 272 -54.40 -41.77 -50.22
C VAL A 272 -55.27 -41.73 -51.48
N LEU A 273 -56.58 -41.95 -51.31
CA LEU A 273 -57.56 -41.85 -52.39
C LEU A 273 -58.08 -40.41 -52.47
N ASP A 274 -57.95 -39.78 -53.64
CA ASP A 274 -58.44 -38.43 -53.89
C ASP A 274 -59.15 -38.37 -55.26
N PRO A 275 -60.49 -38.31 -55.27
CA PRO A 275 -61.29 -38.29 -56.50
C PRO A 275 -60.98 -37.11 -57.45
N SER A 276 -60.33 -36.06 -56.94
CA SER A 276 -59.93 -34.88 -57.73
C SER A 276 -58.72 -35.13 -58.63
N VAL A 277 -57.95 -36.19 -58.37
CA VAL A 277 -56.83 -36.61 -59.23
C VAL A 277 -57.38 -37.11 -60.56
N ALA A 278 -56.72 -36.74 -61.68
CA ALA A 278 -57.13 -37.16 -63.01
C ALA A 278 -57.02 -38.69 -63.19
N ASP A 279 -57.86 -39.27 -64.05
CA ASP A 279 -57.85 -40.71 -64.31
C ASP A 279 -56.50 -41.15 -64.88
N GLY A 280 -55.90 -42.20 -64.30
CA GLY A 280 -54.56 -42.67 -64.67
C GLY A 280 -53.39 -41.79 -64.24
N ALA A 281 -53.62 -40.63 -63.62
CA ALA A 281 -52.58 -39.78 -63.07
C ALA A 281 -52.28 -40.10 -61.60
N MET A 282 -51.10 -39.69 -61.13
CA MET A 282 -50.76 -39.70 -59.71
C MET A 282 -50.24 -38.34 -59.26
N GLU A 283 -50.60 -37.94 -58.05
CA GLU A 283 -50.03 -36.77 -57.39
C GLU A 283 -49.16 -37.22 -56.23
N ILE A 284 -47.98 -36.62 -56.09
CA ILE A 284 -47.06 -36.84 -54.98
C ILE A 284 -47.07 -35.57 -54.15
N ILE A 285 -47.54 -35.63 -52.93
CA ILE A 285 -47.53 -34.51 -52.01
C ILE A 285 -46.38 -34.67 -51.04
N ILE A 286 -45.58 -33.62 -50.94
CA ILE A 286 -44.48 -33.53 -49.99
C ILE A 286 -44.97 -32.68 -48.82
N GLY A 287 -45.20 -33.38 -47.71
CA GLY A 287 -45.66 -32.88 -46.43
C GLY A 287 -44.56 -32.27 -45.56
N MET A 288 -44.94 -31.84 -44.36
CA MET A 288 -44.03 -31.38 -43.30
C MET A 288 -43.27 -32.53 -42.67
N GLU A 289 -42.20 -32.18 -41.95
CA GLU A 289 -41.58 -32.90 -40.82
C GLU A 289 -42.42 -34.07 -40.26
N ALA A 290 -42.14 -35.35 -40.50
CA ALA A 290 -42.87 -36.38 -39.76
C ALA A 290 -42.21 -36.39 -38.40
N ASP A 291 -42.86 -35.79 -37.40
CA ASP A 291 -42.38 -35.80 -36.02
C ASP A 291 -42.20 -37.27 -35.63
N SER A 292 -40.94 -37.73 -35.58
CA SER A 292 -40.58 -39.05 -35.10
C SER A 292 -40.67 -39.03 -33.58
N GLY A 293 -41.92 -38.99 -33.09
CA GLY A 293 -42.26 -39.08 -31.67
C GLY A 293 -41.91 -40.42 -31.05
#